data_AF-A0A7C7L8F6-F1
#
_entry.id   AF-A0A7C7L8F6-F1
#
_cell.length_a   1.000
_cell.length_b   1.000
_cell.length_c   1.000
_cell.angle_alpha   90.00
_cell.angle_beta   90.00
_cell.angle_gamma   90.00
#
_symmetry.space_group_name_H-M   'P 1'
#
loop_
_entity.id
_entity.type
_entity.pdbx_description
1 polymer ?
#
loop_
_entity_poly.entity_id
_entity_poly.type
_entity_poly.pdbx_seq_one_letter_code
_entity_poly.pdbx_strand_id
1 'polypeptide(L)'
;MQEIGDRTRWTLCLVAALAVALVGCGGRPEPTTTPTSIPLPSPTATATPAPTDTPQPTETPLPTDTPTPEPTPTPADTPTPTLTPTPEETPTPVVELTPIGEITAGRIGEEVTVEGTVVGTASFKYGFKFTLDDGTGQIVLLMWHNVYDDCWDAAEINLNAKVRATGEIGEYKGELQIEPDFGGDVKAIEGAAAWATPREIGSITGDDKGQRVMIEGVIRVEGNKIFVADETGEILVFIWRSVLDRIADNTALGTSGSRVRIVGTVDVYEYTLEVIPTLPNDVVVLEMP
;
A
#
# COMPACT_ATOMS: atom_id res chain seq x y z
N MET A 1 -34.10 53.64 -19.07
CA MET A 1 -33.39 54.03 -20.30
C MET A 1 -31.91 54.06 -19.99
N GLN A 2 -31.13 53.24 -20.71
CA GLN A 2 -29.67 53.32 -20.98
C GLN A 2 -28.69 53.52 -19.81
N GLU A 3 -27.53 52.86 -19.71
CA GLU A 3 -26.88 51.76 -20.43
C GLU A 3 -25.49 51.58 -19.77
N ILE A 4 -24.88 50.39 -19.89
CA ILE A 4 -23.41 50.11 -19.92
C ILE A 4 -22.64 50.38 -18.60
N GLY A 5 -21.84 49.49 -18.01
CA GLY A 5 -21.09 48.34 -18.52
C GLY A 5 -19.58 48.52 -18.21
N ASP A 6 -18.96 47.44 -17.74
CA ASP A 6 -17.53 47.11 -17.80
C ASP A 6 -16.52 47.46 -16.65
N ARG A 7 -16.07 46.34 -16.04
CA ARG A 7 -14.69 45.82 -15.96
C ARG A 7 -13.69 46.31 -14.90
N THR A 8 -13.44 45.37 -13.98
CA THR A 8 -12.17 44.64 -13.77
C THR A 8 -10.89 45.46 -13.59
N ARG A 9 -10.34 45.40 -12.36
CA ARG A 9 -8.91 45.16 -12.02
C ARG A 9 -8.67 45.55 -10.56
N TRP A 10 -8.53 44.58 -9.67
CA TRP A 10 -8.03 44.82 -8.31
C TRP A 10 -6.69 44.12 -8.12
N THR A 11 -5.69 44.97 -7.95
CA THR A 11 -4.27 44.71 -7.83
C THR A 11 -3.93 44.10 -6.47
N LEU A 12 -3.01 43.13 -6.47
CA LEU A 12 -2.30 42.62 -5.30
C LEU A 12 -1.69 43.77 -4.48
N CYS A 13 -1.97 43.80 -3.18
CA CYS A 13 -1.16 44.48 -2.18
C CYS A 13 -1.14 43.61 -0.92
N LEU A 14 0.00 43.02 -0.58
CA LEU A 14 0.36 42.74 0.81
C LEU A 14 1.88 42.66 0.95
N VAL A 15 2.43 43.79 1.38
CA VAL A 15 3.76 43.94 1.98
C VAL A 15 3.56 43.80 3.48
N ALA A 16 4.36 42.96 4.15
CA ALA A 16 4.81 43.20 5.53
C ALA A 16 5.97 42.27 5.88
N ALA A 17 7.17 42.85 5.89
CA ALA A 17 8.37 42.29 6.49
C ALA A 17 8.30 42.38 8.03
N LEU A 18 8.87 41.39 8.73
CA LEU A 18 9.34 41.60 10.10
C LEU A 18 10.61 40.79 10.36
N ALA A 19 11.74 41.50 10.39
CA ALA A 19 13.02 41.04 10.88
C ALA A 19 13.23 41.59 12.31
N VAL A 20 13.59 40.73 13.27
CA VAL A 20 14.12 41.16 14.58
C VAL A 20 15.30 40.28 15.01
N ALA A 21 16.43 40.98 15.08
CA ALA A 21 17.73 40.84 15.75
C ALA A 21 18.14 39.62 16.62
N LEU A 22 19.44 39.32 16.48
CA LEU A 22 20.32 38.49 17.30
C LEU A 22 20.44 38.91 18.78
N VAL A 23 20.51 37.91 19.66
CA VAL A 23 21.34 37.77 20.90
C VAL A 23 21.48 36.24 21.10
N GLY A 24 22.62 35.55 21.24
CA GLY A 24 23.89 35.87 21.87
C GLY A 24 23.99 35.17 23.24
N CYS A 25 24.64 34.00 23.31
CA CYS A 25 25.57 33.57 24.39
C CYS A 25 25.78 32.04 24.40
N GLY A 26 27.05 31.64 24.33
CA GLY A 26 27.51 30.26 24.33
C GLY A 26 27.34 29.57 25.68
N GLY A 27 26.72 28.39 25.64
CA GLY A 27 26.71 27.40 26.71
C GLY A 27 27.91 26.46 26.57
N ARG A 28 28.78 26.53 27.57
CA ARG A 28 29.99 25.72 27.82
C ARG A 28 29.68 24.20 27.85
N PRO A 29 30.51 23.32 27.25
CA PRO A 29 30.34 21.88 27.42
C PRO A 29 30.66 21.47 28.86
N GLU A 30 29.72 20.72 29.44
CA GLU A 30 29.77 20.10 30.77
C GLU A 30 30.78 18.93 30.74
N PRO A 31 31.63 18.74 31.78
CA PRO A 31 32.60 17.66 31.77
C PRO A 31 31.92 16.29 31.88
N THR A 32 32.09 15.47 30.84
CA THR A 32 31.72 14.06 30.81
C THR A 32 32.47 13.28 31.90
N THR A 33 31.76 12.77 32.90
CA THR A 33 32.31 11.80 33.85
C THR A 33 32.46 10.45 33.15
N THR A 34 33.70 10.05 32.89
CA THR A 34 34.07 8.71 32.41
C THR A 34 33.53 7.64 33.36
N PRO A 35 32.67 6.71 32.93
CA PRO A 35 32.30 5.56 33.76
C PRO A 35 33.52 4.65 33.95
N THR A 36 33.92 4.44 35.20
CA THR A 36 34.92 3.44 35.60
C THR A 36 34.38 2.05 35.26
N SER A 37 34.98 1.39 34.26
CA SER A 37 34.67 0.00 33.91
C SER A 37 35.14 -0.94 35.03
N ILE A 38 34.20 -1.65 35.67
CA ILE A 38 34.49 -2.76 36.57
C ILE A 38 34.92 -3.96 35.72
N PRO A 39 36.04 -4.65 36.01
CA PRO A 39 36.43 -5.83 35.25
C PRO A 39 35.43 -6.97 35.46
N LEU A 40 34.89 -7.48 34.36
CA LEU A 40 34.00 -8.64 34.29
C LEU A 40 34.78 -9.91 34.68
N PRO A 41 34.26 -10.80 35.56
CA PRO A 41 34.94 -12.04 35.92
C PRO A 41 35.11 -12.94 34.68
N SER A 42 36.35 -13.41 34.50
CA SER A 42 36.74 -14.35 33.44
C SER A 42 35.91 -15.64 33.53
N PRO A 43 35.32 -16.15 32.43
CA PRO A 43 34.59 -17.40 32.46
C PRO A 43 35.54 -18.58 32.72
N THR A 44 35.22 -19.38 33.72
CA THR A 44 35.92 -20.62 34.05
C THR A 44 35.70 -21.64 32.93
N ALA A 45 36.78 -22.14 32.34
CA ALA A 45 36.73 -23.17 31.30
C ALA A 45 36.02 -24.43 31.84
N THR A 46 34.88 -24.75 31.23
CA THR A 46 34.10 -25.97 31.54
C THR A 46 34.71 -27.13 30.76
N ALA A 47 35.06 -28.21 31.47
CA ALA A 47 35.69 -29.38 30.88
C ALA A 47 34.73 -30.11 29.92
N THR A 48 35.20 -30.32 28.69
CA THR A 48 34.54 -31.12 27.65
C THR A 48 34.42 -32.58 28.10
N PRO A 49 33.23 -33.22 28.06
CA PRO A 49 33.10 -34.64 28.37
C PRO A 49 33.78 -35.51 27.30
N ALA A 50 34.37 -36.61 27.74
CA ALA A 50 35.06 -37.58 26.91
C ALA A 50 34.12 -38.32 25.93
N PRO A 51 34.60 -38.72 24.73
CA PRO A 51 33.79 -39.44 23.76
C PRO A 51 33.30 -40.78 24.33
N THR A 52 32.04 -41.09 24.10
CA THR A 52 31.40 -42.35 24.49
C THR A 52 31.67 -43.40 23.41
N ASP A 53 32.10 -44.60 23.81
CA ASP A 53 32.43 -45.70 22.90
C ASP A 53 31.23 -46.08 22.02
N THR A 54 31.49 -46.21 20.72
CA THR A 54 30.50 -46.60 19.71
C THR A 54 30.27 -48.11 19.80
N PRO A 55 29.03 -48.60 19.98
CA PRO A 55 28.77 -50.03 20.05
C PRO A 55 29.05 -50.72 18.70
N GLN A 56 29.67 -51.89 18.80
CA GLN A 56 30.03 -52.76 17.67
C GLN A 56 28.78 -53.32 16.97
N PRO A 57 28.75 -53.41 15.63
CA PRO A 57 27.58 -53.92 14.90
C PRO A 57 27.34 -55.41 15.20
N THR A 58 26.09 -55.72 15.56
CA THR A 58 25.58 -57.08 15.74
C THR A 58 25.36 -57.74 14.38
N GLU A 59 25.83 -58.98 14.21
CA GLU A 59 25.66 -59.71 12.95
C GLU A 59 24.18 -59.95 12.61
N THR A 60 23.84 -59.71 11.35
CA THR A 60 22.49 -59.86 10.81
C THR A 60 22.23 -61.34 10.48
N PRO A 61 21.18 -61.97 11.03
CA PRO A 61 20.88 -63.37 10.73
C PRO A 61 20.50 -63.57 9.25
N LEU A 62 20.88 -64.72 8.73
CA LEU A 62 20.60 -65.17 7.35
C LEU A 62 19.08 -65.29 7.12
N PRO A 63 18.53 -64.85 5.96
CA PRO A 63 17.10 -64.94 5.69
C PRO A 63 16.65 -66.41 5.65
N THR A 64 15.54 -66.69 6.34
CA THR A 64 14.85 -67.98 6.30
C THR A 64 13.88 -68.00 5.13
N ASP A 65 13.83 -69.10 4.38
CA ASP A 65 12.93 -69.26 3.23
C ASP A 65 11.48 -68.99 3.64
N THR A 66 10.88 -68.00 2.99
CA THR A 66 9.51 -67.57 3.26
C THR A 66 8.54 -68.50 2.51
N PRO A 67 7.54 -69.10 3.18
CA PRO A 67 6.58 -69.98 2.51
C PRO A 67 5.79 -69.21 1.44
N THR A 68 5.61 -69.85 0.28
CA THR A 68 4.82 -69.33 -0.83
C THR A 68 3.38 -69.03 -0.36
N PRO A 69 2.85 -67.82 -0.59
CA PRO A 69 1.50 -67.47 -0.14
C PRO A 69 0.44 -68.27 -0.89
N GLU A 70 -0.58 -68.71 -0.15
CA GLU A 70 -1.81 -69.33 -0.67
C GLU A 70 -2.62 -68.29 -1.50
N PRO A 71 -3.31 -68.70 -2.59
CA PRO A 71 -4.10 -67.77 -3.40
C PRO A 71 -5.15 -67.03 -2.57
N THR A 72 -5.08 -65.71 -2.61
CA THR A 72 -6.04 -64.80 -1.96
C THR A 72 -7.40 -64.89 -2.67
N PRO A 73 -8.53 -65.00 -1.95
CA PRO A 73 -9.85 -65.03 -2.57
C PRO A 73 -10.12 -63.71 -3.30
N THR A 74 -10.69 -63.80 -4.50
CA THR A 74 -11.09 -62.65 -5.31
C THR A 74 -12.15 -61.82 -4.55
N PRO A 75 -11.97 -60.50 -4.38
CA PRO A 75 -12.93 -59.65 -3.69
C PRO A 75 -14.27 -59.63 -4.45
N ALA A 76 -15.37 -59.68 -3.71
CA ALA A 76 -16.72 -59.56 -4.24
C ALA A 76 -16.97 -58.12 -4.73
N ASP A 77 -17.79 -57.98 -5.78
CA ASP A 77 -18.12 -56.68 -6.38
C ASP A 77 -18.73 -55.73 -5.33
N THR A 78 -18.08 -54.57 -5.18
CA THR A 78 -18.55 -53.49 -4.29
C THR A 78 -19.74 -52.79 -4.96
N PRO A 79 -20.86 -52.54 -4.25
CA PRO A 79 -22.01 -51.87 -4.84
C PRO A 79 -21.63 -50.47 -5.33
N THR A 80 -22.04 -50.16 -6.56
CA THR A 80 -21.84 -48.85 -7.19
C THR A 80 -22.51 -47.75 -6.36
N PRO A 81 -21.81 -46.65 -6.00
CA PRO A 81 -22.41 -45.57 -5.23
C PRO A 81 -23.55 -44.91 -6.03
N THR A 82 -24.70 -44.71 -5.38
CA THR A 82 -25.81 -43.95 -5.92
C THR A 82 -25.42 -42.48 -5.99
N LEU A 83 -25.63 -41.84 -7.15
CA LEU A 83 -25.31 -40.42 -7.34
C LEU A 83 -26.18 -39.55 -6.42
N THR A 84 -25.54 -38.79 -5.55
CA THR A 84 -26.18 -37.72 -4.77
C THR A 84 -26.80 -36.70 -5.73
N PRO A 85 -28.04 -36.23 -5.49
CA PRO A 85 -28.65 -35.22 -6.36
C PRO A 85 -27.76 -33.98 -6.44
N THR A 86 -27.56 -33.49 -7.66
CA THR A 86 -26.89 -32.21 -7.92
C THR A 86 -27.69 -31.11 -7.23
N PRO A 87 -27.07 -30.26 -6.40
CA PRO A 87 -27.77 -29.16 -5.75
C PRO A 87 -28.39 -28.26 -6.82
N GLU A 88 -29.65 -27.88 -6.60
CA GLU A 88 -30.37 -26.93 -7.45
C GLU A 88 -29.67 -25.57 -7.37
N GLU A 89 -29.44 -24.94 -8.53
CA GLU A 89 -28.73 -23.67 -8.58
C GLU A 89 -29.55 -22.59 -7.89
N THR A 90 -28.99 -22.02 -6.83
CA THR A 90 -29.58 -20.85 -6.15
C THR A 90 -29.49 -19.67 -7.11
N PRO A 91 -30.59 -18.94 -7.37
CA PRO A 91 -30.56 -17.79 -8.27
C PRO A 91 -29.56 -16.74 -7.77
N THR A 92 -28.70 -16.28 -8.67
CA THR A 92 -27.73 -15.21 -8.35
C THR A 92 -28.49 -13.92 -8.06
N PRO A 93 -28.24 -13.24 -6.92
CA PRO A 93 -28.88 -11.96 -6.64
C PRO A 93 -28.48 -10.92 -7.71
N VAL A 94 -29.48 -10.25 -8.28
CA VAL A 94 -29.27 -9.15 -9.23
C VAL A 94 -28.99 -7.88 -8.41
N VAL A 95 -27.80 -7.31 -8.57
CA VAL A 95 -27.42 -6.04 -7.94
C VAL A 95 -27.92 -4.90 -8.82
N GLU A 96 -28.74 -4.00 -8.25
CA GLU A 96 -29.21 -2.79 -8.94
C GLU A 96 -28.11 -1.73 -8.91
N LEU A 97 -27.64 -1.31 -10.09
CA LEU A 97 -26.59 -0.30 -10.22
C LEU A 97 -27.22 1.07 -10.46
N THR A 98 -26.82 2.04 -9.64
CA THR A 98 -27.15 3.45 -9.83
C THR A 98 -26.11 4.10 -10.73
N PRO A 99 -26.50 4.73 -11.86
CA PRO A 99 -25.58 5.53 -12.67
C PRO A 99 -25.02 6.70 -11.86
N ILE A 100 -23.71 6.91 -11.95
CA ILE A 100 -23.03 7.95 -11.17
C ILE A 100 -23.56 9.35 -11.51
N GLY A 101 -23.92 9.59 -12.78
CA GLY A 101 -24.49 10.86 -13.24
C GLY A 101 -25.88 11.18 -12.68
N GLU A 102 -26.59 10.21 -12.09
CA GLU A 102 -27.89 10.42 -11.43
C GLU A 102 -27.76 10.73 -9.93
N ILE A 103 -26.55 10.67 -9.38
CA ILE A 103 -26.28 10.99 -7.99
C ILE A 103 -26.20 12.50 -7.84
N THR A 104 -27.08 13.05 -7.02
CA THR A 104 -27.19 14.49 -6.79
C THR A 104 -27.29 14.77 -5.29
N ALA A 105 -27.07 16.02 -4.88
CA ALA A 105 -27.18 16.42 -3.48
C ALA A 105 -28.57 16.16 -2.86
N GLY A 106 -29.62 16.00 -3.66
CA GLY A 106 -30.97 15.63 -3.18
C GLY A 106 -31.09 14.18 -2.71
N ARG A 107 -30.11 13.32 -3.03
CA ARG A 107 -30.05 11.89 -2.68
C ARG A 107 -29.06 11.62 -1.53
N ILE A 108 -28.52 12.65 -0.89
CA ILE A 108 -27.64 12.49 0.27
C ILE A 108 -28.37 11.70 1.37
N GLY A 109 -27.69 10.73 1.96
CA GLY A 109 -28.24 9.79 2.93
C GLY A 109 -28.89 8.53 2.34
N GLU A 110 -28.97 8.41 1.01
CA GLU A 110 -29.41 7.18 0.34
C GLU A 110 -28.23 6.21 0.17
N GLU A 111 -28.47 4.93 0.43
CA GLU A 111 -27.52 3.86 0.11
C GLU A 111 -27.66 3.47 -1.36
N VAL A 112 -26.56 3.50 -2.10
CA VAL A 112 -26.53 3.18 -3.53
C VAL A 112 -25.37 2.25 -3.84
N THR A 113 -25.54 1.42 -4.88
CA THR A 113 -24.43 0.66 -5.47
C THR A 113 -24.05 1.29 -6.81
N VAL A 114 -22.78 1.66 -6.95
CA VAL A 114 -22.19 2.22 -8.17
C VAL A 114 -21.12 1.28 -8.71
N GLU A 115 -20.89 1.33 -10.02
CA GLU A 115 -19.77 0.66 -10.66
C GLU A 115 -19.08 1.64 -11.62
N GLY A 116 -17.77 1.83 -11.48
CA GLY A 116 -17.02 2.79 -12.28
C GLY A 116 -15.54 2.45 -12.35
N THR A 117 -14.85 3.04 -13.32
CA THR A 117 -13.40 2.95 -13.46
C THR A 117 -12.73 4.01 -12.58
N VAL A 118 -11.68 3.63 -11.87
CA VAL A 118 -10.88 4.54 -11.05
C VAL A 118 -10.05 5.44 -11.98
N VAL A 119 -10.38 6.73 -12.03
CA VAL A 119 -9.69 7.76 -12.83
C VAL A 119 -8.83 8.69 -11.99
N GLY A 120 -8.97 8.64 -10.66
CA GLY A 120 -8.21 9.46 -9.72
C GLY A 120 -7.97 8.74 -8.40
N THR A 121 -6.81 8.97 -7.80
CA THR A 121 -6.41 8.43 -6.49
C THR A 121 -5.83 9.54 -5.64
N ALA A 122 -6.23 9.60 -4.36
CA ALA A 122 -5.64 10.52 -3.40
C ALA A 122 -5.61 9.91 -2.01
N SER A 123 -4.59 10.25 -1.22
CA SER A 123 -4.51 9.89 0.19
C SER A 123 -4.69 11.11 1.09
N PHE A 124 -5.22 10.88 2.27
CA PHE A 124 -5.31 11.88 3.33
C PHE A 124 -5.07 11.21 4.69
N LYS A 125 -5.16 12.00 5.75
CA LYS A 125 -4.81 11.54 7.11
C LYS A 125 -5.58 10.29 7.56
N TYR A 126 -6.83 10.14 7.15
CA TYR A 126 -7.76 9.13 7.69
C TYR A 126 -8.27 8.12 6.65
N GLY A 127 -7.80 8.18 5.41
CA GLY A 127 -8.26 7.28 4.37
C GLY A 127 -7.70 7.60 3.00
N PHE A 128 -8.38 7.04 2.01
CA PHE A 128 -8.11 7.18 0.59
C PHE A 128 -9.38 7.63 -0.13
N LYS A 129 -9.18 8.43 -1.18
CA LYS A 129 -10.23 8.83 -2.11
C LYS A 129 -9.94 8.22 -3.47
N PHE A 130 -10.96 7.63 -4.07
CA PHE A 130 -10.90 7.12 -5.43
C PHE A 130 -11.96 7.85 -6.25
N THR A 131 -11.59 8.47 -7.35
CA THR A 131 -12.57 9.06 -8.28
C THR A 131 -13.02 7.97 -9.23
N LEU A 132 -14.29 7.60 -9.17
CA LEU A 132 -14.91 6.63 -10.07
C LEU A 132 -15.60 7.34 -11.23
N ASP A 133 -15.46 6.81 -12.44
CA ASP A 133 -16.13 7.28 -13.66
C ASP A 133 -16.83 6.10 -14.35
N ASP A 134 -18.12 6.23 -14.62
CA ASP A 134 -18.93 5.21 -15.33
C ASP A 134 -19.32 5.63 -16.77
N GLY A 135 -18.78 6.76 -17.24
CA GLY A 135 -19.13 7.41 -18.50
C GLY A 135 -20.36 8.33 -18.42
N THR A 136 -21.13 8.30 -17.34
CA THR A 136 -22.27 9.20 -17.08
C THR A 136 -21.93 10.33 -16.12
N GLY A 137 -20.95 10.11 -15.24
CA GLY A 137 -20.44 11.12 -14.31
C GLY A 137 -19.24 10.61 -13.51
N GLN A 138 -18.76 11.47 -12.61
CA GLN A 138 -17.69 11.12 -11.66
C GLN A 138 -18.15 11.32 -10.22
N ILE A 139 -17.73 10.42 -9.33
CA ILE A 139 -17.98 10.52 -7.90
C ILE A 139 -16.78 10.04 -7.10
N VAL A 140 -16.60 10.61 -5.91
CA VAL A 140 -15.57 10.15 -4.98
C VAL A 140 -16.07 8.93 -4.22
N LEU A 141 -15.37 7.82 -4.30
CA LEU A 141 -15.45 6.74 -3.32
C LEU A 141 -14.50 7.07 -2.17
N LEU A 142 -15.06 7.28 -0.97
CA LEU A 142 -14.30 7.58 0.23
C LEU A 142 -14.07 6.30 1.03
N MET A 143 -12.84 5.79 0.99
CA MET A 143 -12.45 4.65 1.81
C MET A 143 -11.70 5.14 3.04
N TRP A 144 -12.41 5.20 4.17
CA TRP A 144 -11.78 5.39 5.48
C TRP A 144 -10.81 4.24 5.76
N HIS A 145 -9.81 4.49 6.60
CA HIS A 145 -8.79 3.48 6.93
C HIS A 145 -9.36 2.14 7.39
N ASN A 146 -10.40 2.14 8.23
CA ASN A 146 -11.06 0.91 8.67
C ASN A 146 -11.73 0.16 7.50
N VAL A 147 -12.31 0.88 6.54
CA VAL A 147 -12.93 0.29 5.34
C VAL A 147 -11.85 -0.24 4.39
N TYR A 148 -10.78 0.54 4.18
CA TYR A 148 -9.65 0.14 3.33
C TYR A 148 -8.92 -1.08 3.89
N ASP A 149 -8.65 -1.10 5.20
CA ASP A 149 -7.94 -2.19 5.85
C ASP A 149 -8.78 -3.48 5.92
N ASP A 150 -10.11 -3.37 5.88
CA ASP A 150 -11.06 -4.49 5.82
C ASP A 150 -11.39 -4.93 4.38
N CYS A 151 -11.02 -4.13 3.37
CA CYS A 151 -11.31 -4.41 1.97
C CYS A 151 -10.32 -5.44 1.41
N TRP A 152 -10.82 -6.63 1.10
CA TRP A 152 -10.00 -7.73 0.58
C TRP A 152 -9.32 -7.38 -0.75
N ASP A 153 -10.02 -6.62 -1.60
CA ASP A 153 -9.55 -6.26 -2.94
C ASP A 153 -8.75 -4.95 -2.95
N ALA A 154 -8.43 -4.35 -1.79
CA ALA A 154 -7.78 -3.04 -1.70
C ALA A 154 -6.47 -2.94 -2.50
N ALA A 155 -5.73 -4.04 -2.64
CA ALA A 155 -4.50 -4.10 -3.44
C ALA A 155 -4.74 -4.02 -4.95
N GLU A 156 -5.94 -4.33 -5.40
CA GLU A 156 -6.37 -4.32 -6.79
C GLU A 156 -7.07 -3.00 -7.17
N ILE A 157 -7.34 -2.12 -6.21
CA ILE A 157 -7.97 -0.83 -6.43
C ILE A 157 -6.89 0.23 -6.69
N ASN A 158 -6.53 0.41 -7.96
CA ASN A 158 -5.65 1.48 -8.42
C ASN A 158 -6.21 2.14 -9.70
N LEU A 159 -5.51 3.12 -10.27
CA LEU A 159 -5.92 3.75 -11.53
C LEU A 159 -6.21 2.70 -12.61
N ASN A 160 -7.32 2.91 -13.32
CA ASN A 160 -7.90 2.01 -14.33
C ASN A 160 -8.56 0.73 -13.79
N ALA A 161 -8.55 0.48 -12.47
CA ALA A 161 -9.35 -0.60 -11.91
C ALA A 161 -10.85 -0.31 -12.11
N LYS A 162 -11.63 -1.33 -12.40
CA LYS A 162 -13.09 -1.25 -12.38
C LYS A 162 -13.59 -1.68 -11.01
N VAL A 163 -14.26 -0.79 -10.31
CA VAL A 163 -14.68 -0.98 -8.92
C VAL A 163 -16.19 -0.92 -8.83
N ARG A 164 -16.77 -1.84 -8.06
CA ARG A 164 -18.14 -1.74 -7.56
C ARG A 164 -18.10 -1.35 -6.10
N ALA A 165 -18.86 -0.35 -5.72
CA ALA A 165 -18.96 0.10 -4.35
C ALA A 165 -20.42 0.31 -3.97
N THR A 166 -20.80 -0.21 -2.80
CA THR A 166 -22.06 0.12 -2.13
C THR A 166 -21.76 1.05 -0.96
N GLY A 167 -22.60 2.06 -0.74
CA GLY A 167 -22.45 2.95 0.41
C GLY A 167 -23.44 4.10 0.41
N GLU A 168 -23.45 4.84 1.51
CA GLU A 168 -24.28 6.03 1.67
C GLU A 168 -23.72 7.19 0.84
N ILE A 169 -24.61 7.95 0.19
CA ILE A 169 -24.23 9.20 -0.46
C ILE A 169 -23.98 10.27 0.61
N GLY A 170 -22.72 10.67 0.78
CA GLY A 170 -22.28 11.78 1.61
C GLY A 170 -21.90 13.02 0.81
N GLU A 171 -21.65 14.12 1.52
CA GLU A 171 -21.07 15.35 0.97
C GLU A 171 -20.01 15.91 1.91
N TYR A 172 -18.84 16.21 1.36
CA TYR A 172 -17.79 16.91 2.10
C TYR A 172 -17.30 18.13 1.33
N LYS A 173 -17.52 19.32 1.91
CA LYS A 173 -17.11 20.62 1.34
C LYS A 173 -17.62 20.84 -0.10
N GLY A 174 -18.85 20.40 -0.42
CA GLY A 174 -19.44 20.54 -1.75
C GLY A 174 -19.09 19.42 -2.73
N GLU A 175 -18.30 18.43 -2.32
CA GLU A 175 -17.96 17.26 -3.13
C GLU A 175 -18.83 16.07 -2.69
N LEU A 176 -19.62 15.51 -3.61
CA LEU A 176 -20.40 14.30 -3.36
C LEU A 176 -19.48 13.08 -3.30
N GLN A 177 -19.78 12.18 -2.37
CA GLN A 177 -18.98 10.98 -2.14
C GLN A 177 -19.85 9.78 -1.78
N ILE A 178 -19.40 8.59 -2.15
CA ILE A 178 -19.93 7.32 -1.64
C ILE A 178 -19.10 6.92 -0.43
N GLU A 179 -19.77 6.65 0.68
CA GLU A 179 -19.18 6.23 1.95
C GLU A 179 -19.63 4.79 2.24
N PRO A 180 -18.79 3.78 1.95
CA PRO A 180 -19.06 2.40 2.32
C PRO A 180 -18.95 2.20 3.84
N ASP A 181 -19.73 1.27 4.38
CA ASP A 181 -19.75 0.98 5.81
C ASP A 181 -18.60 0.06 6.23
N PHE A 182 -18.26 -0.92 5.41
CA PHE A 182 -17.17 -1.87 5.65
C PHE A 182 -16.51 -2.34 4.35
N GLY A 183 -15.38 -3.04 4.46
CA GLY A 183 -14.52 -3.35 3.31
C GLY A 183 -15.18 -4.26 2.27
N GLY A 184 -16.15 -5.09 2.69
CA GLY A 184 -16.91 -5.97 1.81
C GLY A 184 -17.88 -5.26 0.87
N ASP A 185 -18.18 -3.99 1.12
CA ASP A 185 -19.03 -3.16 0.24
C ASP A 185 -18.28 -2.68 -1.01
N VAL A 186 -16.95 -2.78 -1.02
CA VAL A 186 -16.08 -2.37 -2.12
C VAL A 186 -15.44 -3.60 -2.74
N LYS A 187 -15.61 -3.75 -4.04
CA LYS A 187 -15.10 -4.89 -4.81
C LYS A 187 -14.38 -4.44 -6.08
N ALA A 188 -13.20 -4.98 -6.33
CA ALA A 188 -12.58 -4.86 -7.65
C ALA A 188 -13.27 -5.85 -8.60
N ILE A 189 -14.00 -5.32 -9.58
CA ILE A 189 -14.59 -6.12 -10.66
C ILE A 189 -13.51 -6.48 -11.68
N GLU A 190 -12.64 -5.52 -11.96
CA GLU A 190 -11.41 -5.70 -12.74
C GLU A 190 -10.29 -4.97 -12.00
N GLY A 191 -9.39 -5.73 -11.38
CA GLY A 191 -8.26 -5.18 -10.64
C GLY A 191 -7.22 -4.50 -11.52
N ALA A 192 -6.60 -3.45 -11.01
CA ALA A 192 -5.44 -2.80 -11.62
C ALA A 192 -4.29 -2.64 -10.62
N ALA A 193 -3.08 -2.96 -11.08
CA ALA A 193 -1.86 -2.71 -10.31
C ALA A 193 -1.35 -1.28 -10.54
N ALA A 194 -0.51 -0.79 -9.62
CA ALA A 194 0.19 0.48 -9.79
C ALA A 194 1.05 0.46 -11.07
N TRP A 195 0.75 1.38 -11.99
CA TRP A 195 1.49 1.50 -13.25
C TRP A 195 1.70 2.97 -13.63
N ALA A 196 2.86 3.23 -14.20
CA ALA A 196 3.22 4.46 -14.89
C ALA A 196 4.40 4.16 -15.82
N THR A 197 4.69 5.07 -16.75
CA THR A 197 5.86 4.93 -17.61
C THR A 197 7.14 4.91 -16.76
N PRO A 198 8.00 3.89 -16.90
CA PRO A 198 9.30 3.86 -16.23
C PRO A 198 10.16 5.05 -16.65
N ARG A 199 10.78 5.72 -15.68
CA ARG A 199 11.65 6.88 -15.90
C ARG A 199 12.93 6.70 -15.08
N GLU A 200 14.04 7.10 -15.69
CA GLU A 200 15.32 7.29 -14.97
C GLU A 200 15.18 8.48 -14.03
N ILE A 201 15.68 8.35 -12.80
CA ILE A 201 15.48 9.37 -11.75
C ILE A 201 16.11 10.70 -12.16
N GLY A 202 17.30 10.68 -12.76
CA GLY A 202 17.99 11.87 -13.27
C GLY A 202 17.30 12.55 -14.46
N SER A 203 16.32 11.89 -15.09
CA SER A 203 15.53 12.45 -16.21
C SER A 203 14.29 13.23 -15.76
N ILE A 204 13.94 13.18 -14.47
CA ILE A 204 12.74 13.83 -13.93
C ILE A 204 13.07 15.28 -13.61
N THR A 205 12.22 16.19 -14.07
CA THR A 205 12.39 17.63 -13.95
C THR A 205 11.11 18.30 -13.43
N GLY A 206 11.18 19.60 -13.14
CA GLY A 206 9.99 20.37 -12.76
C GLY A 206 8.90 20.45 -13.84
N ASP A 207 9.26 20.21 -15.12
CA ASP A 207 8.29 20.17 -16.22
C ASP A 207 7.43 18.90 -16.18
N ASP A 208 7.88 17.85 -15.48
CA ASP A 208 7.11 16.64 -15.26
C ASP A 208 6.07 16.78 -14.11
N LYS A 209 5.94 17.97 -13.50
CA LYS A 209 4.99 18.21 -12.40
C LYS A 209 3.56 17.80 -12.78
N GLY A 210 2.94 17.00 -11.92
CA GLY A 210 1.60 16.43 -12.12
C GLY A 210 1.59 15.15 -12.97
N GLN A 211 2.71 14.75 -13.58
CA GLN A 211 2.81 13.48 -14.26
C GLN A 211 3.03 12.34 -13.26
N ARG A 212 2.42 11.20 -13.55
CA ARG A 212 2.66 9.96 -12.80
C ARG A 212 3.83 9.22 -13.45
N VAL A 213 4.82 8.85 -12.65
CA VAL A 213 6.05 8.18 -13.09
C VAL A 213 6.29 6.92 -12.28
N MET A 214 6.97 5.95 -12.89
CA MET A 214 7.49 4.78 -12.19
C MET A 214 9.01 4.90 -12.10
N ILE A 215 9.55 4.86 -10.88
CA ILE A 215 10.99 4.87 -10.62
C ILE A 215 11.40 3.60 -9.88
N GLU A 216 12.61 3.14 -10.11
CA GLU A 216 13.25 2.10 -9.32
C GLU A 216 14.60 2.60 -8.83
N GLY A 217 14.96 2.23 -7.61
CA GLY A 217 16.25 2.62 -7.07
C GLY A 217 16.49 2.08 -5.67
N VAL A 218 17.59 2.52 -5.09
CA VAL A 218 18.03 2.16 -3.74
C VAL A 218 17.69 3.29 -2.78
N ILE A 219 17.17 2.93 -1.61
CA ILE A 219 16.80 3.88 -0.58
C ILE A 219 18.04 4.43 0.12
N ARG A 220 18.03 5.74 0.33
CA ARG A 220 18.87 6.45 1.29
C ARG A 220 17.98 7.23 2.24
N VAL A 221 18.11 6.98 3.54
CA VAL A 221 17.35 7.70 4.57
C VAL A 221 18.20 8.80 5.20
N GLU A 222 17.63 9.99 5.32
CA GLU A 222 18.24 11.12 6.02
C GLU A 222 17.23 11.78 6.98
N GLY A 223 17.35 11.47 8.27
CA GLY A 223 16.36 11.89 9.27
C GLY A 223 15.00 11.25 8.97
N ASN A 224 14.00 12.08 8.63
CA ASN A 224 12.66 11.62 8.26
C ASN A 224 12.40 11.71 6.74
N LYS A 225 13.44 11.96 5.93
CA LYS A 225 13.36 12.04 4.48
C LYS A 225 13.85 10.73 3.86
N ILE A 226 13.12 10.26 2.85
CA ILE A 226 13.46 9.08 2.07
C ILE A 226 13.87 9.57 0.69
N PHE A 227 15.11 9.27 0.32
CA PHE A 227 15.61 9.49 -1.03
C PHE A 227 15.71 8.16 -1.75
N VAL A 228 15.43 8.15 -3.04
CA VAL A 228 15.63 7.00 -3.92
C VAL A 228 16.64 7.40 -4.98
N ALA A 229 17.67 6.60 -5.14
CA ALA A 229 18.75 6.84 -6.09
C ALA A 229 18.92 5.67 -7.06
N ASP A 230 19.24 6.01 -8.30
CA ASP A 230 19.66 5.07 -9.34
C ASP A 230 21.03 5.48 -9.90
N GLU A 231 21.44 4.94 -11.05
CA GLU A 231 22.71 5.30 -11.69
C GLU A 231 22.73 6.73 -12.26
N THR A 232 21.57 7.35 -12.41
CA THR A 232 21.36 8.61 -13.13
C THR A 232 21.09 9.79 -12.22
N GLY A 233 20.55 9.56 -11.02
CA GLY A 233 20.24 10.63 -10.08
C GLY A 233 19.62 10.15 -8.77
N GLU A 234 19.22 11.13 -7.96
CA GLU A 234 18.54 10.92 -6.68
C GLU A 234 17.32 11.86 -6.62
N ILE A 235 16.21 11.35 -6.09
CA ILE A 235 14.99 12.13 -5.90
C ILE A 235 14.41 11.91 -4.50
N LEU A 236 13.79 12.95 -3.96
CA LEU A 236 13.04 12.86 -2.71
C LEU A 236 11.73 12.12 -2.96
N VAL A 237 11.40 11.18 -2.09
CA VAL A 237 10.10 10.51 -2.10
C VAL A 237 9.35 10.91 -0.84
N PHE A 238 8.23 11.60 -1.03
CA PHE A 238 7.38 12.01 0.07
C PHE A 238 6.21 11.04 0.22
N ILE A 239 6.29 10.20 1.26
CA ILE A 239 5.27 9.21 1.57
C ILE A 239 4.44 9.71 2.75
N TRP A 240 3.15 9.96 2.52
CA TRP A 240 2.23 10.29 3.60
C TRP A 240 2.19 9.16 4.63
N ARG A 241 2.05 9.51 5.92
CA ARG A 241 2.03 8.50 6.97
C ARG A 241 0.90 7.48 6.82
N SER A 242 -0.26 7.93 6.32
CA SER A 242 -1.40 7.05 6.00
C SER A 242 -1.06 5.98 4.97
N VAL A 243 -0.17 6.29 4.03
CA VAL A 243 0.37 5.37 3.02
C VAL A 243 1.45 4.51 3.66
N LEU A 244 2.46 5.12 4.29
CA LEU A 244 3.63 4.44 4.86
C LEU A 244 3.26 3.31 5.83
N ASP A 245 2.30 3.57 6.73
CA ASP A 245 1.89 2.58 7.75
C ASP A 245 1.22 1.34 7.11
N ARG A 246 0.83 1.39 5.83
CA ARG A 246 0.14 0.32 5.09
C ARG A 246 0.97 -0.31 3.97
N ILE A 247 2.19 0.18 3.72
CA ILE A 247 3.07 -0.43 2.72
C ILE A 247 3.56 -1.79 3.26
N ALA A 248 3.49 -2.82 2.42
CA ALA A 248 4.11 -4.11 2.73
C ALA A 248 5.63 -3.93 2.92
N ASP A 249 6.17 -4.52 3.99
CA ASP A 249 7.59 -4.38 4.35
C ASP A 249 8.06 -2.92 4.54
N ASN A 250 7.19 -2.07 5.10
CA ASN A 250 7.51 -0.65 5.32
C ASN A 250 8.78 -0.38 6.17
N THR A 251 9.25 -1.35 6.95
CA THR A 251 10.51 -1.26 7.69
C THR A 251 11.72 -1.14 6.74
N ALA A 252 11.64 -1.71 5.55
CA ALA A 252 12.67 -1.59 4.51
C ALA A 252 12.80 -0.14 4.03
N LEU A 253 11.70 0.63 4.06
CA LEU A 253 11.70 2.06 3.68
C LEU A 253 12.48 2.94 4.67
N GLY A 254 12.63 2.48 5.91
CA GLY A 254 13.48 3.10 6.93
C GLY A 254 14.93 2.60 6.90
N THR A 255 15.27 1.66 6.03
CA THR A 255 16.58 1.00 5.98
C THR A 255 17.30 1.40 4.70
N SER A 256 18.37 2.21 4.83
CA SER A 256 19.23 2.54 3.69
C SER A 256 19.82 1.27 3.06
N GLY A 257 19.80 1.19 1.73
CA GLY A 257 20.24 0.02 0.98
C GLY A 257 19.11 -0.85 0.43
N SER A 258 17.87 -0.70 0.91
CA SER A 258 16.71 -1.42 0.36
C SER A 258 16.41 -0.96 -1.07
N ARG A 259 16.11 -1.90 -1.97
CA ARG A 259 15.71 -1.61 -3.35
C ARG A 259 14.19 -1.55 -3.46
N VAL A 260 13.68 -0.52 -4.13
CA VAL A 260 12.24 -0.26 -4.25
C VAL A 260 11.84 0.08 -5.68
N ARG A 261 10.57 -0.18 -5.99
CA ARG A 261 9.84 0.37 -7.13
C ARG A 261 8.74 1.27 -6.60
N ILE A 262 8.66 2.49 -7.12
CA ILE A 262 7.70 3.50 -6.67
C ILE A 262 6.97 4.05 -7.88
N VAL A 263 5.66 4.02 -7.83
CA VAL A 263 4.77 4.76 -8.72
C VAL A 263 4.27 5.99 -7.97
N GLY A 264 4.36 7.17 -8.57
CA GLY A 264 3.89 8.37 -7.88
C GLY A 264 3.77 9.56 -8.80
N THR A 265 3.10 10.59 -8.30
CA THR A 265 2.97 11.85 -9.00
C THR A 265 4.18 12.72 -8.69
N VAL A 266 4.79 13.29 -9.72
CA VAL A 266 5.87 14.28 -9.56
C VAL A 266 5.27 15.58 -9.06
N ASP A 267 5.82 16.12 -7.97
CA ASP A 267 5.51 17.45 -7.47
C ASP A 267 6.78 18.27 -7.24
N VAL A 268 6.60 19.58 -7.07
CA VAL A 268 7.66 20.52 -6.72
C VAL A 268 7.19 21.31 -5.49
N TYR A 269 7.78 21.01 -4.34
CA TYR A 269 7.51 21.69 -3.07
C TYR A 269 8.74 22.47 -2.61
N GLU A 270 8.59 23.78 -2.39
CA GLU A 270 9.68 24.67 -1.99
C GLU A 270 10.96 24.50 -2.85
N TYR A 271 10.78 24.39 -4.17
CA TYR A 271 11.85 24.16 -5.16
C TYR A 271 12.53 22.78 -5.10
N THR A 272 12.03 21.86 -4.29
CA THR A 272 12.49 20.48 -4.23
C THR A 272 11.58 19.62 -5.09
N LEU A 273 12.17 18.86 -6.01
CA LEU A 273 11.47 17.87 -6.82
C LEU A 273 11.21 16.62 -5.99
N GLU A 274 9.97 16.14 -6.00
CA GLU A 274 9.56 14.99 -5.21
C GLU A 274 8.60 14.07 -5.97
N VAL A 275 8.63 12.78 -5.63
CA VAL A 275 7.65 11.79 -6.10
C VAL A 275 6.76 11.39 -4.95
N ILE A 276 5.45 11.51 -5.15
CA ILE A 276 4.42 11.28 -4.12
C ILE A 276 3.59 10.06 -4.52
N PRO A 277 3.81 8.88 -3.92
CA PRO A 277 2.89 7.75 -4.05
C PRO A 277 1.56 8.08 -3.37
N THR A 278 0.46 7.70 -4.00
CA THR A 278 -0.89 8.02 -3.51
C THR A 278 -1.50 6.89 -2.68
N LEU A 279 -1.15 5.64 -3.00
CA LEU A 279 -1.69 4.44 -2.39
C LEU A 279 -0.57 3.56 -1.82
N PRO A 280 -0.86 2.68 -0.85
CA PRO A 280 0.15 1.79 -0.28
C PRO A 280 0.83 0.90 -1.33
N ASN A 281 0.03 0.35 -2.26
CA ASN A 281 0.53 -0.54 -3.31
C ASN A 281 1.22 0.19 -4.47
N ASP A 282 1.34 1.52 -4.40
CA ASP A 282 2.18 2.28 -5.31
C ASP A 282 3.69 2.10 -4.99
N VAL A 283 4.02 1.61 -3.80
CA VAL A 283 5.40 1.34 -3.36
C VAL A 283 5.59 -0.16 -3.16
N VAL A 284 6.58 -0.73 -3.84
CA VAL A 284 6.94 -2.14 -3.74
C VAL A 284 8.39 -2.25 -3.32
N VAL A 285 8.65 -2.95 -2.21
CA VAL A 285 10.00 -3.33 -1.80
C VAL A 285 10.43 -4.53 -2.63
N LEU A 286 11.51 -4.39 -3.39
CA LEU A 286 12.04 -5.44 -4.25
C LEU A 286 13.06 -6.29 -3.51
N GLU A 287 13.96 -5.65 -2.76
CA GLU A 287 15.04 -6.32 -2.02
C GLU A 287 15.36 -5.55 -0.73
N MET A 288 15.66 -6.27 0.35
CA MET A 288 16.21 -5.72 1.59
C MET A 288 17.73 -5.97 1.63
N PRO A 289 18.51 -5.08 2.26
CA PRO A 289 19.97 -5.20 2.34
C PRO A 289 20.45 -6.38 3.18
#